data_AF-A0A2W7QPW4-F1
#
_entry.id   AF-A0A2W7QPW4-F1
#
_cell.length_a   1.000
_cell.length_b   1.000
_cell.length_c   1.000
_cell.angle_alpha   90.00
_cell.angle_beta   90.00
_cell.angle_gamma   90.00
#
_symmetry.space_group_name_H-M   'P 1'
#
loop_
_entity.id
_entity.type
_entity.pdbx_description
1 polymer ?
#
loop_
_entity_poly.entity_id
_entity_poly.type
_entity_poly.pdbx_seq_one_letter_code
_entity_poly.pdbx_strand_id
1 'polypeptide(L)'
;MGFIPLFIMLGGGALLFFFTVKNVLQSKLNKQKELLYKLNSLNPALGILVEDSSDPDLLIAALKEKKIEKSIAEKALEIIREMKVNRIQYNELLKKAPYNWVGTIASFQVI
;
A
#
# COMPACT_ATOMS: atom_id res chain seq x y z
N MET A 1 14.60 -31.28 -30.92
CA MET A 1 15.14 -29.96 -30.53
C MET A 1 14.02 -28.97 -30.12
N GLY A 2 13.05 -29.38 -29.31
CA GLY A 2 11.94 -28.52 -28.83
C GLY A 2 11.90 -28.32 -27.32
N PHE A 3 12.81 -28.95 -26.57
CA PHE A 3 12.82 -28.94 -25.10
C PHE A 3 13.39 -27.62 -24.55
N ILE A 4 14.54 -27.16 -25.07
CA ILE A 4 15.24 -25.95 -24.61
C ILE A 4 14.37 -24.67 -24.72
N PRO A 5 13.65 -24.41 -25.84
CA PRO A 5 12.77 -23.25 -25.96
C PRO A 5 11.63 -23.22 -24.93
N LEU A 6 11.16 -24.40 -24.50
CA LEU A 6 10.06 -24.51 -23.54
C LEU A 6 10.48 -24.02 -22.14
N PHE A 7 11.69 -24.37 -21.69
CA PHE A 7 12.21 -23.90 -20.39
C PHE A 7 12.48 -22.40 -20.38
N ILE A 8 12.95 -21.85 -21.51
CA ILE A 8 13.20 -20.42 -21.63
C ILE A 8 11.89 -19.65 -21.57
N MET A 9 10.85 -20.11 -22.28
CA MET A 9 9.52 -19.49 -22.18
C MET A 9 8.91 -19.62 -20.79
N LEU A 10 8.99 -20.80 -20.17
CA LEU A 10 8.41 -21.04 -18.85
C LEU A 10 9.14 -20.22 -17.76
N GLY A 11 10.47 -20.21 -17.80
CA GLY A 11 11.31 -19.44 -16.88
C GLY A 11 11.14 -17.94 -17.09
N GLY A 12 11.11 -17.47 -18.33
CA GLY A 12 10.85 -16.07 -18.66
C GLY A 12 9.48 -15.60 -18.18
N GLY A 13 8.43 -16.41 -18.38
CA GLY A 13 7.09 -16.14 -17.87
C GLY A 13 7.03 -16.07 -16.35
N ALA A 14 7.69 -16.99 -15.65
CA ALA A 14 7.77 -16.99 -14.18
C ALA A 14 8.49 -15.75 -13.64
N LEU A 15 9.59 -15.33 -14.29
CA LEU A 15 10.32 -14.11 -13.92
C LEU A 15 9.49 -12.85 -14.18
N LEU A 16 8.84 -12.75 -15.34
CA LEU A 16 7.96 -11.62 -15.66
C LEU A 16 6.80 -11.51 -14.67
N PHE A 17 6.20 -12.64 -14.31
CA PHE A 17 5.17 -12.68 -13.28
C PHE A 17 5.70 -12.18 -11.93
N PHE A 18 6.86 -12.69 -11.48
CA PHE A 18 7.49 -12.27 -10.22
C PHE A 18 7.76 -10.76 -10.20
N PHE A 19 8.38 -10.22 -11.25
CA PHE A 19 8.67 -8.79 -11.34
C PHE A 19 7.40 -7.93 -11.38
N THR A 20 6.37 -8.39 -12.09
CA THR A 20 5.09 -7.69 -12.16
C THR A 20 4.45 -7.59 -10.78
N VAL A 21 4.36 -8.71 -10.05
CA VAL A 21 3.78 -8.71 -8.70
C VAL A 21 4.61 -7.89 -7.74
N LYS A 22 5.95 -8.01 -7.78
CA LYS A 22 6.85 -7.20 -6.96
C LYS A 22 6.65 -5.70 -7.22
N ASN A 23 6.55 -5.28 -8.48
CA ASN A 23 6.33 -3.88 -8.85
C ASN A 23 4.96 -3.38 -8.37
N VAL A 24 3.91 -4.20 -8.48
CA VAL A 24 2.57 -3.84 -7.97
C VAL A 24 2.57 -3.68 -6.46
N LEU A 25 3.18 -4.60 -5.71
CA LEU A 25 3.29 -4.52 -4.25
C LEU A 25 4.09 -3.29 -3.82
N GLN A 26 5.23 -3.03 -4.48
CA GLN A 26 6.04 -1.84 -4.22
C GLN A 26 5.27 -0.55 -4.54
N SER A 27 4.53 -0.51 -5.64
CA SER A 27 3.70 0.64 -6.02
C SER A 27 2.63 0.93 -4.96
N LYS A 28 1.99 -0.11 -4.40
CA LYS A 28 1.02 0.04 -3.30
C LYS A 28 1.65 0.59 -2.03
N LEU A 29 2.88 0.17 -1.69
CA LEU A 29 3.64 0.74 -0.58
C LEU A 29 3.96 2.23 -0.81
N ASN A 30 4.42 2.56 -2.01
CA ASN A 30 4.74 3.94 -2.37
C ASN A 30 3.49 4.82 -2.32
N LYS A 31 2.36 4.33 -2.83
CA LYS A 31 1.07 5.01 -2.73
C LYS A 31 0.65 5.27 -1.29
N GLN A 32 0.88 4.31 -0.38
CA GLN A 32 0.62 4.52 1.05
C GLN A 32 1.47 5.67 1.60
N LYS A 33 2.77 5.71 1.28
CA LYS A 33 3.68 6.78 1.69
C LYS A 33 3.28 8.15 1.10
N GLU A 34 2.88 8.19 -0.16
CA GLU A 34 2.40 9.40 -0.81
C GLU A 34 1.13 9.94 -0.15
N LEU A 35 0.17 9.07 0.20
CA LEU A 35 -1.04 9.48 0.90
C LEU A 35 -0.73 10.02 2.29
N LEU A 36 0.21 9.41 3.01
CA LEU A 36 0.70 9.93 4.29
C LEU A 36 1.37 11.30 4.12
N TYR A 37 2.19 11.48 3.09
CA TYR A 37 2.82 12.78 2.80
C TYR A 37 1.77 13.87 2.48
N LYS A 38 0.73 13.53 1.70
CA LYS A 38 -0.40 14.42 1.41
C LYS A 38 -1.21 14.76 2.66
N LEU A 39 -1.36 13.81 3.58
CA LEU A 39 -2.03 14.06 4.86
C LEU A 39 -1.21 15.01 5.75
N ASN A 40 0.11 14.81 5.79
CA ASN A 40 1.04 15.65 6.55
C ASN A 40 1.11 17.09 6.01
N SER A 41 1.06 17.26 4.69
CA SER A 41 1.06 18.60 4.09
C SER A 41 -0.24 19.36 4.32
N LEU A 42 -1.37 18.66 4.45
CA LEU A 42 -2.66 19.27 4.80
C LEU A 42 -2.76 19.64 6.28
N ASN A 43 -2.14 18.86 7.17
CA ASN A 43 -2.07 19.20 8.58
C ASN A 43 -0.82 18.60 9.25
N PRO A 44 0.21 19.41 9.56
CA PRO A 44 1.43 18.92 10.21
C PRO A 44 1.16 18.31 11.59
N ALA A 45 0.04 18.68 12.20
CA ALA A 45 -0.37 18.18 13.51
C ALA A 45 -1.07 16.80 13.44
N LEU A 46 -1.34 16.27 12.25
CA LEU A 46 -1.70 14.86 12.02
C LEU A 46 -0.43 14.01 11.77
N GLY A 47 0.63 14.59 11.21
CA GLY A 47 1.87 13.88 10.90
C GLY A 47 2.70 13.44 12.10
N ILE A 48 2.53 14.09 13.25
CA ILE A 48 3.20 13.71 14.51
C ILE A 48 2.58 12.43 15.10
N LEU A 49 1.32 12.11 14.79
CA LEU A 49 0.66 10.86 15.19
C LEU A 49 0.95 9.68 14.23
N VAL A 50 1.50 9.99 13.05
CA VAL A 50 1.76 9.04 11.95
C VAL A 50 3.07 8.27 12.15
N GLU A 51 4.02 8.78 12.94
CA GLU A 51 5.27 8.07 13.24
C GLU A 51 5.05 6.80 14.06
N ASP A 52 4.00 6.75 14.89
CA ASP A 52 3.74 5.62 15.80
C ASP A 52 2.55 4.72 15.41
N SER A 53 1.66 5.15 14.49
CA SER A 53 0.52 4.31 14.10
C SER A 53 0.09 4.49 12.65
N SER A 54 0.43 3.49 11.82
CA SER A 54 -0.07 3.34 10.44
C SER A 54 -1.58 3.06 10.35
N ASP A 55 -2.35 3.22 11.44
CA ASP A 55 -3.75 2.82 11.51
C ASP A 55 -4.71 3.95 11.07
N PRO A 56 -5.43 3.77 9.94
CA PRO A 56 -6.37 4.76 9.42
C PRO A 56 -7.46 5.17 10.41
N ASP A 57 -7.86 4.26 11.29
CA ASP A 57 -8.94 4.50 12.25
C ASP A 57 -8.52 5.47 13.38
N LEU A 58 -7.23 5.48 13.75
CA LEU A 58 -6.67 6.45 14.71
C LEU A 58 -6.57 7.85 14.09
N LEU A 59 -6.25 7.94 12.79
CA LEU A 59 -6.21 9.20 12.07
C LEU A 59 -7.61 9.84 11.95
N ILE A 60 -8.66 9.03 11.80
CA ILE A 60 -10.05 9.50 11.80
C ILE A 60 -10.44 10.05 13.19
N ALA A 61 -10.01 9.40 14.26
CA ALA A 61 -10.26 9.88 15.62
C ALA A 61 -9.58 11.23 15.88
N ALA A 62 -8.29 11.37 15.52
CA ALA A 62 -7.53 12.60 15.65
C ALA A 62 -8.12 13.77 14.84
N LEU A 63 -8.67 13.48 13.66
CA LEU A 63 -9.39 14.48 12.84
C LEU A 63 -10.71 14.94 13.46
N LYS A 64 -11.42 14.07 14.19
CA LYS A 64 -12.67 14.42 14.88
C LYS A 64 -12.42 15.28 16.12
N GLU A 65 -11.31 15.05 16.81
CA GLU A 65 -10.93 15.81 18.01
C GLU A 65 -10.43 17.22 17.69
N LYS A 66 -9.73 17.41 16.57
CA LYS A 66 -9.31 18.73 16.12
C LYS A 66 -10.43 19.42 15.34
N LYS A 67 -10.96 20.53 15.88
CA LYS A 67 -11.85 21.46 15.17
C LYS A 67 -11.11 22.12 14.01
N ILE A 68 -10.95 21.40 12.91
CA ILE A 68 -10.33 21.86 11.67
C ILE A 68 -11.42 22.45 10.77
N GLU A 69 -11.06 23.37 9.87
CA GLU A 69 -11.97 23.86 8.83
C GLU A 69 -12.58 22.69 8.05
N LYS A 70 -13.90 22.76 7.85
CA LYS A 70 -14.70 21.70 7.21
C LYS A 70 -14.13 21.25 5.86
N SER A 71 -13.60 22.18 5.07
CA SER A 71 -12.97 21.92 3.76
C SER A 71 -11.69 21.07 3.86
N ILE A 72 -10.85 21.33 4.86
CA ILE A 72 -9.61 20.58 5.09
C ILE A 72 -9.93 19.21 5.70
N ALA A 73 -10.92 19.16 6.60
CA ALA A 73 -11.39 17.91 7.20
C ALA A 73 -11.96 16.93 6.16
N GLU A 74 -12.73 17.42 5.18
CA GLU A 74 -13.27 16.59 4.09
C GLU A 74 -12.16 16.01 3.21
N LYS A 75 -11.17 16.82 2.83
CA LYS A 75 -10.00 16.36 2.04
C LYS A 75 -9.14 15.35 2.80
N ALA A 76 -8.89 15.59 4.09
CA ALA A 76 -8.13 14.67 4.92
C ALA A 76 -8.87 13.33 5.10
N LEU A 77 -10.19 13.37 5.25
CA LEU A 77 -11.03 12.17 5.38
C LEU A 77 -11.06 11.34 4.10
N GLU A 78 -11.07 11.98 2.94
CA GLU A 78 -10.95 11.30 1.64
C GLU A 78 -9.60 10.56 1.51
N ILE A 79 -8.50 11.24 1.85
CA ILE A 79 -7.15 10.64 1.84
C ILE A 79 -7.08 9.42 2.78
N ILE A 80 -7.65 9.51 3.98
CA ILE A 80 -7.62 8.39 4.93
C ILE A 80 -8.48 7.22 4.45
N ARG A 81 -9.62 7.48 3.80
CA ARG A 81 -10.41 6.42 3.16
C ARG A 81 -9.60 5.73 2.07
N GLU A 82 -8.89 6.49 1.24
CA GLU A 82 -8.03 5.92 0.20
C GLU A 82 -6.90 5.07 0.79
N MET A 83 -6.27 5.54 1.88
CA MET A 83 -5.27 4.76 2.63
C MET A 83 -5.83 3.45 3.15
N LYS A 84 -7.06 3.47 3.71
CA LYS A 84 -7.72 2.27 4.24
C LYS A 84 -7.97 1.25 3.14
N VAL A 85 -8.49 1.70 2.00
CA VAL A 85 -8.73 0.83 0.83
C VAL A 85 -7.41 0.25 0.31
N ASN A 86 -6.37 1.08 0.19
CA ASN A 86 -5.06 0.63 -0.30
C ASN A 86 -4.46 -0.44 0.62
N ARG A 87 -4.53 -0.25 1.95
CA ARG A 87 -4.10 -1.21 2.97
C ARG A 87 -4.83 -2.55 2.85
N ILE A 88 -6.16 -2.53 2.75
CA ILE A 88 -6.97 -3.76 2.62
C ILE A 88 -6.55 -4.52 1.36
N GLN A 89 -6.51 -3.85 0.21
CA GLN A 89 -6.13 -4.48 -1.06
C GLN A 89 -4.71 -5.06 -1.02
N TYR A 90 -3.75 -4.34 -0.41
CA TYR A 90 -2.38 -4.80 -0.27
C TYR A 90 -2.28 -6.06 0.59
N ASN A 91 -2.97 -6.07 1.73
CA ASN A 91 -2.98 -7.20 2.65
C ASN A 91 -3.69 -8.43 2.06
N GLU A 92 -4.76 -8.23 1.28
CA GLU A 92 -5.44 -9.30 0.55
C GLU A 92 -4.53 -9.94 -0.51
N LEU A 93 -3.74 -9.12 -1.24
CA LEU A 93 -2.77 -9.63 -2.20
C LEU A 93 -1.71 -10.51 -1.52
N LEU A 94 -1.20 -10.11 -0.36
CA LEU A 94 -0.21 -10.91 0.38
C LEU A 94 -0.77 -12.25 0.89
N LYS A 95 -2.09 -12.35 1.10
CA LYS A 95 -2.74 -13.59 1.55
C LYS A 95 -3.05 -14.57 0.41
N LYS A 96 -3.22 -14.08 -0.82
CA LYS A 96 -3.75 -14.86 -1.95
C LYS A 96 -2.63 -15.47 -2.80
N ALA A 97 -2.70 -16.76 -3.11
CA ALA A 97 -1.84 -17.36 -4.14
C ALA A 97 -2.28 -16.92 -5.55
N PRO A 98 -1.37 -16.76 -6.54
CA PRO A 98 0.08 -16.92 -6.48
C PRO A 98 0.79 -15.59 -6.14
N TYR A 99 0.21 -14.68 -5.36
CA TYR A 99 0.86 -13.42 -5.00
C TYR A 99 1.62 -13.54 -3.67
N ASN A 100 1.12 -14.38 -2.76
CA ASN A 100 1.71 -14.66 -1.45
C ASN A 100 3.19 -15.09 -1.53
N TRP A 101 3.57 -15.98 -2.45
CA TRP A 101 4.94 -16.47 -2.57
C TRP A 101 5.91 -15.39 -3.05
N VAL A 102 5.45 -14.50 -3.94
CA VAL A 102 6.23 -13.31 -4.33
C VAL A 102 6.38 -12.39 -3.12
N GLY A 103 5.31 -12.22 -2.34
CA GLY A 103 5.33 -11.51 -1.06
C GLY A 103 6.38 -12.05 -0.11
N THR A 104 6.42 -13.36 0.10
CA THR A 104 7.38 -14.04 0.98
C THR A 104 8.82 -13.92 0.48
N ILE A 105 9.08 -14.20 -0.81
CA ILE A 105 10.43 -14.11 -1.38
C ILE A 105 10.96 -12.68 -1.35
N ALA A 106 10.13 -11.70 -1.68
CA ALA A 106 10.49 -10.28 -1.69
C ALA A 106 10.39 -9.61 -0.30
N SER A 107 10.10 -10.38 0.77
CA SER A 107 10.02 -9.90 2.15
C SER A 107 9.00 -8.76 2.37
N PHE A 108 7.89 -8.77 1.63
CA PHE A 108 6.78 -7.85 1.87
C PHE A 108 5.99 -8.26 3.11
N GLN A 109 5.68 -7.29 3.96
CA GLN A 109 4.96 -7.48 5.22
C GLN A 109 3.60 -6.79 5.17
N VAL A 110 2.62 -7.34 5.88
CA VAL A 110 1.29 -6.76 6.07
C VAL A 110 1.42 -5.39 6.74
N ILE A 111 0.63 -4.41 6.29
CA ILE A 111 0.55 -3.07 6.87
C ILE A 111 -0.79 -2.92 7.58
#